data_AF-A0AAV2ETY0-F1
#
_entry.id   AF-A0AAV2ETY0-F1
#
_cell.length_a   1.000
_cell.length_b   1.000
_cell.length_c   1.000
_cell.angle_alpha   90.00
_cell.angle_beta   90.00
_cell.angle_gamma   90.00
#
_symmetry.space_group_name_H-M   'P 1'
#
loop_
_entity.id
_entity.type
_entity.pdbx_description
1 polymer ?
#
loop_
_entity_poly.entity_id
_entity_poly.type
_entity_poly.pdbx_seq_one_letter_code
_entity_poly.pdbx_strand_id
1 'polypeptide(L)' 'MRSPIQHPHVPANNFEVSTSVITMLRGSVVFRGKEGECPRSHLRRFYELIDGIKINGVPADAIQLRYFPFTLERQAKK' A
#
# COMPACT_ATOMS: atom_id res chain seq x y z
N MET A 1 39.57 5.24 -3.88
CA MET A 1 38.59 5.85 -2.96
C MET A 1 37.25 5.84 -3.65
N ARG A 2 36.27 5.06 -3.16
CA ARG A 2 34.92 4.96 -3.78
C ARG A 2 33.96 5.78 -2.93
N SER A 3 33.41 6.85 -3.50
CA SER A 3 32.38 7.66 -2.85
C SER A 3 31.15 6.77 -2.60
N PRO A 4 30.60 6.74 -1.37
CA PRO A 4 29.37 6.02 -1.10
C PRO A 4 28.23 6.70 -1.86
N ILE A 5 27.34 5.89 -2.43
CA ILE A 5 26.14 6.34 -3.15
C ILE A 5 25.32 7.17 -2.17
N GLN A 6 25.28 8.48 -2.39
CA GLN A 6 24.51 9.40 -1.57
C GLN A 6 23.05 9.23 -1.95
N HIS A 7 22.28 8.58 -1.07
CA HIS A 7 20.84 8.50 -1.22
C HIS A 7 20.29 9.94 -1.31
N PRO A 8 19.48 10.28 -2.34
CA PRO A 8 18.90 11.60 -2.43
C PRO A 8 18.10 11.88 -1.16
N HIS A 9 18.25 13.10 -0.63
CA HIS A 9 17.54 13.59 0.56
C HIS A 9 16.04 13.67 0.26
N VAL A 10 15.35 12.55 0.43
CA VAL A 10 13.90 12.55 0.57
C VAL A 10 13.63 13.15 1.94
N PRO A 11 12.90 14.29 2.06
CA PRO A 11 12.49 14.77 3.37
C PRO A 11 11.80 13.60 4.07
N ALA A 12 12.27 13.27 5.28
CA ALA A 12 11.81 12.12 6.05
C ALA A 12 10.30 11.96 5.85
N ASN A 13 9.87 10.87 5.20
CA ASN A 13 8.48 10.65 4.83
C ASN A 13 7.69 10.42 6.13
N ASN A 14 7.34 11.51 6.80
CA ASN A 14 6.67 11.60 8.11
C ASN A 14 5.21 11.14 8.04
N PHE A 15 4.89 10.38 7.00
CA PHE A 15 3.61 9.74 6.84
C PHE A 15 3.63 8.42 7.61
N GLU A 16 2.74 8.30 8.59
CA GLU A 16 2.52 7.08 9.36
C GLU A 16 1.34 6.29 8.79
N VAL A 17 1.45 4.96 8.82
CA VAL A 17 0.36 4.10 8.36
C VAL A 17 -0.78 4.15 9.37
N SER A 18 -1.97 4.59 8.93
CA SER A 18 -3.14 4.70 9.79
C SER A 18 -3.76 3.34 10.06
N THR A 19 -3.86 2.96 11.34
CA THR A 19 -4.54 1.73 11.79
C THR A 19 -6.02 1.70 11.35
N SER A 20 -6.68 2.86 11.28
CA SER A 20 -8.06 2.97 10.81
C SER A 20 -8.19 2.59 9.34
N VAL A 21 -7.26 3.07 8.49
CA VAL A 21 -7.20 2.72 7.06
C VAL A 21 -6.87 1.24 6.89
N ILE A 22 -5.94 0.70 7.68
CA ILE A 22 -5.64 -0.75 7.67
C ILE A 22 -6.88 -1.57 8.01
N THR A 23 -7.63 -1.18 9.05
CA THR A 23 -8.84 -1.88 9.47
C THR A 23 -9.91 -1.85 8.38
N MET A 24 -10.11 -0.68 7.75
CA MET A 24 -11.03 -0.53 6.61
C MET A 24 -10.63 -1.42 5.43
N LEU A 25 -9.36 -1.41 5.05
CA LEU A 25 -8.81 -2.21 3.95
C LEU A 25 -8.97 -3.70 4.23
N ARG A 26 -8.65 -4.17 5.44
CA ARG A 26 -8.81 -5.58 5.84
C ARG A 26 -10.28 -6.02 5.88
N GLY A 27 -11.22 -5.10 6.13
CA GLY A 27 -12.65 -5.40 6.09
C GLY A 27 -13.23 -5.50 4.67
N SER A 28 -12.64 -4.78 3.71
CA SER A 28 -13.27 -4.55 2.40
C SER A 28 -12.49 -5.14 1.22
N VAL A 29 -11.16 -5.19 1.32
CA VAL A 29 -10.23 -5.50 0.23
C VAL A 29 -9.11 -6.39 0.77
N VAL A 30 -9.37 -7.69 0.77
CA VAL A 30 -8.38 -8.73 1.10
C VAL A 30 -8.24 -9.69 -0.07
N PHE A 31 -7.00 -10.06 -0.39
CA PHE A 31 -6.66 -11.09 -1.35
C PHE A 31 -5.79 -12.14 -0.68
N ARG A 32 -6.24 -13.40 -0.74
CA ARG A 32 -5.63 -14.54 -0.05
C ARG A 32 -4.85 -15.45 -0.99
N GLY A 33 -4.97 -15.21 -2.30
CA GLY A 33 -4.42 -16.07 -3.35
C GLY A 33 -5.14 -17.41 -3.42
N LYS A 34 -6.45 -17.45 -3.16
CA LYS A 34 -7.26 -18.66 -3.29
C LYS A 34 -7.75 -18.85 -4.73
N GLU A 35 -8.01 -20.10 -5.10
CA GLU A 35 -8.73 -20.39 -6.34
C GLU A 35 -10.09 -19.66 -6.33
N GLY A 36 -10.37 -18.97 -7.44
CA GLY A 36 -11.56 -18.13 -7.60
C GLY A 36 -11.40 -16.67 -7.16
N GLU A 37 -10.35 -16.29 -6.43
CA GLU A 37 -10.05 -14.87 -6.22
C GLU A 37 -9.38 -14.27 -7.47
N CYS A 38 -9.94 -13.18 -7.99
CA CYS A 38 -9.39 -12.51 -9.17
C CYS A 38 -8.45 -11.36 -8.76
N PRO A 39 -7.15 -11.39 -9.14
CA PRO A 39 -6.20 -10.32 -8.84
C PRO A 39 -6.62 -8.95 -9.41
N ARG A 40 -7.24 -8.94 -10.60
CA ARG A 40 -7.73 -7.71 -11.23
C ARG A 40 -8.87 -7.07 -10.43
N SER A 41 -9.79 -7.89 -9.93
CA SER A 41 -10.88 -7.42 -9.08
C SER A 41 -10.37 -6.89 -7.74
N HIS A 42 -9.32 -7.52 -7.20
CA HIS A 42 -8.65 -7.02 -6.01
C HIS A 42 -8.03 -5.64 -6.23
N LEU A 43 -7.21 -5.48 -7.28
CA LEU A 43 -6.57 -4.20 -7.61
C LEU A 43 -7.58 -3.09 -7.83
N ARG A 44 -8.67 -3.36 -8.57
CA ARG A 44 -9.73 -2.37 -8.79
C ARG A 44 -10.34 -1.89 -7.47
N ARG A 45 -10.73 -2.81 -6.59
CA ARG A 45 -11.30 -2.45 -5.27
C ARG A 45 -10.29 -1.74 -4.37
N PHE A 46 -9.02 -2.13 -4.46
CA PHE A 46 -7.94 -1.44 -3.74
C PHE A 46 -7.84 0.03 -4.18
N TYR A 47 -7.76 0.29 -5.48
CA TYR A 47 -7.71 1.64 -6.03
C TYR A 47 -8.96 2.46 -5.69
N GLU A 48 -10.15 1.87 -5.83
CA GLU A 48 -11.43 2.52 -5.48
C GLU A 48 -11.45 3.05 -4.03
N LEU A 49 -10.81 2.35 -3.07
CA LEU A 49 -10.76 2.79 -1.68
C LEU A 49 -9.55 3.69 -1.37
N ILE A 50 -8.37 3.36 -1.89
CA ILE A 50 -7.14 4.04 -1.51
C ILE A 50 -6.98 5.41 -2.17
N ASP A 51 -7.58 5.61 -3.35
CA ASP A 51 -7.52 6.90 -4.07
C ASP A 51 -8.27 8.02 -3.32
N GLY A 52 -9.15 7.65 -2.37
CA GLY A 52 -9.77 8.58 -1.43
C GLY A 52 -8.82 9.11 -0.35
N ILE A 53 -7.67 8.47 -0.15
CA ILE A 53 -6.69 8.86 0.87
C ILE A 53 -5.68 9.83 0.27
N LYS A 54 -5.70 11.07 0.75
CA LYS A 54 -4.77 12.13 0.33
C LYS A 54 -3.99 12.65 1.53
N ILE A 55 -2.68 12.77 1.35
CA ILE A 55 -1.77 13.21 2.40
C ILE A 55 -0.84 14.25 1.80
N ASN A 56 -0.88 15.46 2.36
CA ASN A 56 -0.15 16.59 1.83
C ASN A 56 1.35 16.29 1.80
N GLY A 57 1.97 16.52 0.64
CA GLY A 57 3.40 16.26 0.44
C GLY A 57 3.78 14.79 0.24
N VAL A 58 2.80 13.87 0.21
CA VAL A 58 3.06 12.45 -0.07
C VAL A 58 2.50 12.08 -1.45
N PRO A 59 3.33 11.53 -2.35
CA PRO A 59 2.86 11.01 -3.63
C PRO A 59 1.80 9.92 -3.46
N ALA A 60 0.79 9.90 -4.34
CA ALA A 60 -0.33 8.96 -4.26
C ALA A 60 0.11 7.50 -4.41
N ASP A 61 1.07 7.24 -5.29
CA ASP A 61 1.71 5.93 -5.47
C ASP A 61 2.45 5.49 -4.19
N ALA A 62 3.10 6.40 -3.47
CA ALA A 62 3.73 6.09 -2.19
C ALA A 62 2.70 5.69 -1.11
N ILE A 63 1.53 6.34 -1.10
CA ILE A 63 0.40 5.95 -0.23
C ILE A 63 -0.09 4.56 -0.62
N GLN A 64 -0.37 4.34 -1.91
CA GLN A 64 -0.83 3.06 -2.45
C GLN A 64 0.14 1.92 -2.10
N LEU A 65 1.42 2.08 -2.40
CA LEU A 65 2.44 1.06 -2.12
C LEU A 65 2.58 0.74 -0.64
N ARG A 66 2.38 1.73 0.25
CA ARG A 66 2.50 1.53 1.69
C ARG A 66 1.30 0.80 2.29
N TYR A 67 0.11 0.96 1.71
CA TYR A 67 -1.10 0.28 2.17
C TYR A 67 -1.37 -1.08 1.50
N PHE A 68 -0.86 -1.30 0.28
CA PHE A 68 -1.07 -2.54 -0.47
C PHE A 68 -0.70 -3.83 0.31
N PRO A 69 0.42 -3.91 1.08
CA PRO A 69 0.74 -5.11 1.84
C PRO A 69 -0.31 -5.49 2.90
N PHE A 70 -1.16 -4.56 3.32
CA PHE A 70 -2.22 -4.80 4.29
C PHE A 70 -3.48 -5.41 3.68
N THR A 71 -3.59 -5.40 2.35
CA THR A 71 -4.68 -6.05 1.61
C THR A 71 -4.34 -7.49 1.23
N LEU A 72 -3.12 -7.95 1.49
CA LEU A 72 -2.66 -9.31 1.19
C LEU A 72 -2.69 -10.19 2.45
N GLU A 73 -3.13 -11.43 2.27
CA GLU A 73 -3.18 -12.45 3.33
C GLU A 73 -2.70 -13.81 2.84
N ARG A 74 -2.37 -14.69 3.80
CA ARG A 74 -2.03 -16.10 3.55
C ARG A 74 -0.99 -16.27 2.44
N GLN A 75 -1.36 -16.92 1.35
CA GLN A 75 -0.45 -17.29 0.26
C GLN A 75 -0.02 -16.05 -0.54
N ALA A 76 -0.84 -15.00 -0.58
CA ALA A 76 -0.54 -13.77 -1.29
C ALA A 76 0.44 -12.86 -0.56
N LYS A 77 0.71 -13.09 0.74
CA LYS A 77 1.59 -12.24 1.56
C LYS A 77 3.04 -12.74 1.66
N LYS A 78 3.35 -13.88 1.03
CA LYS A 78 4.67 -14.51 1.11
C LYS A 78 5.70 -13.82 0.22
#